data_AF-A0A317H8S3-F1
#
_entry.id   AF-A0A317H8S3-F1
#
_cell.length_a   1.000
_cell.length_b   1.000
_cell.length_c   1.000
_cell.angle_alpha   90.00
_cell.angle_beta   90.00
_cell.angle_gamma   90.00
#
_symmetry.space_group_name_H-M   'P 1'
#
loop_
_entity.id
_entity.type
_entity.pdbx_description
1 polymer ?
#
loop_
_entity_poly.entity_id
_entity_poly.type
_entity_poly.pdbx_seq_one_letter_code
_entity_poly.pdbx_strand_id
1 'polypeptide(L)'
;MITLQKIKAEIEALTYEVTTTAEMTSHKLGRIRTRVIFLEQCKKILEIGPGEDHLKSELARLEARQAKIMEGYTEWVTEEKFEKESHKLKAFEKMHDLPKLKEHVRAIRFLID
;
A
#
# COMPACT_ATOMS: atom_id res chain seq x y z
N MET A 1 10.36 -6.54 11.34
CA MET A 1 9.03 -6.24 11.91
C MET A 1 9.00 -4.91 12.64
N ILE A 2 8.24 -3.98 12.07
CA ILE A 2 7.99 -2.64 12.63
C ILE A 2 6.94 -2.73 13.75
N THR A 3 7.15 -1.98 14.84
CA THR A 3 6.23 -1.95 15.98
C THR A 3 5.23 -0.80 15.88
N LEU A 4 4.09 -0.95 16.57
CA LEU A 4 3.06 0.08 16.64
C LEU A 4 3.60 1.40 17.19
N GLN A 5 4.50 1.34 18.17
CA GLN A 5 5.15 2.49 18.78
C GLN A 5 6.02 3.24 17.79
N LYS A 6 6.78 2.54 16.94
CA LYS A 6 7.58 3.16 15.89
C LYS A 6 6.71 3.89 14.86
N ILE A 7 5.61 3.27 14.44
CA ILE A 7 4.64 3.91 13.52
C ILE A 7 4.04 5.17 14.15
N LYS A 8 3.59 5.09 15.40
CA LYS A 8 3.01 6.25 16.12
C LYS A 8 4.02 7.40 16.25
N ALA A 9 5.25 7.09 16.64
CA ALA A 9 6.31 8.07 16.76
C ALA A 9 6.66 8.75 15.42
N GLU A 10 6.68 7.99 14.32
CA GLU A 10 6.94 8.56 12.99
C GLU A 10 5.80 9.49 12.53
N ILE A 11 4.53 9.11 12.77
CA ILE A 11 3.38 9.97 12.47
C ILE A 11 3.45 11.27 13.28
N GLU A 12 3.79 11.18 14.56
CA GLU A 12 3.93 12.35 15.44
C GLU A 12 5.06 13.27 14.97
N ALA A 13 6.24 12.72 14.65
CA ALA A 13 7.37 13.48 14.14
C ALA A 13 7.04 14.21 12.83
N LEU A 14 6.40 13.53 11.88
CA LEU A 14 5.97 14.12 10.61
C LEU A 14 4.91 15.21 10.82
N THR A 15 3.99 15.02 11.77
CA THR A 15 2.97 16.02 12.09
C THR A 15 3.60 17.25 12.73
N TYR A 16 4.56 17.06 13.63
CA TYR A 16 5.33 18.14 14.25
C TYR A 16 6.14 18.92 13.22
N GLU A 17 6.77 18.24 12.26
CA GLU A 17 7.51 18.90 11.17
C GLU A 17 6.60 19.84 10.36
N VAL A 18 5.37 19.40 10.07
CA VAL A 18 4.39 20.21 9.32
C VAL A 18 3.95 21.43 10.13
N THR A 19 3.77 21.31 11.45
CA THR A 19 3.27 22.41 12.28
C THR A 19 4.34 23.42 12.67
N THR A 20 5.61 23.03 12.70
CA THR A 20 6.71 23.88 13.17
C THR A 20 7.55 24.50 12.06
N THR A 21 7.51 23.94 10.86
CA THR A 21 8.25 24.49 9.71
C THR A 21 7.49 25.67 9.11
N ALA A 22 7.97 26.90 9.33
CA ALA A 22 7.34 28.13 8.87
C ALA A 22 7.20 28.23 7.33
N GLU A 23 8.13 27.65 6.57
CA GLU A 23 8.11 27.64 5.11
C GLU A 23 8.31 26.23 4.58
N MET A 24 7.21 25.56 4.25
CA MET A 24 7.25 24.23 3.66
C MET A 24 6.70 24.26 2.23
N THR A 25 7.47 23.73 1.29
CA THR A 25 7.05 23.67 -0.11
C THR A 25 5.83 22.76 -0.27
N SER A 26 4.94 23.10 -1.21
CA SER A 26 3.75 22.28 -1.52
C SER A 26 4.11 20.84 -1.87
N HIS A 27 5.24 20.64 -2.56
CA HIS A 27 5.77 19.32 -2.90
C HIS A 27 6.19 18.52 -1.66
N LYS A 28 6.90 19.15 -0.71
CA LYS A 28 7.29 18.49 0.55
C LYS A 28 6.06 18.15 1.40
N LEU A 29 5.11 19.08 1.51
CA LEU A 29 3.83 18.85 2.18
C LEU A 29 3.07 17.65 1.59
N GLY A 30 3.02 17.56 0.25
CA GLY A 30 2.40 16.43 -0.45
C GLY A 30 3.05 15.08 -0.11
N ARG A 31 4.39 15.03 -0.05
CA ARG A 31 5.11 13.80 0.33
C ARG A 31 4.84 13.39 1.77
N ILE A 32 4.87 14.33 2.71
CA ILE A 32 4.56 14.06 4.13
C ILE A 32 3.13 13.54 4.27
N ARG A 33 2.16 14.18 3.61
CA ARG A 33 0.76 13.76 3.66
C ARG A 33 0.57 12.32 3.17
N THR A 34 1.17 11.98 2.03
CA THR A 34 1.13 10.61 1.49
C THR A 34 1.78 9.61 2.45
N ARG A 35 2.91 9.98 3.07
CA ARG A 35 3.59 9.13 4.06
C ARG A 35 2.72 8.90 5.30
N VAL A 36 2.11 9.96 5.85
CA VAL A 36 1.21 9.85 7.02
C VAL A 36 0.01 8.97 6.71
N ILE A 37 -0.62 9.11 5.54
CA ILE A 37 -1.74 8.25 5.13
C ILE A 37 -1.32 6.78 5.12
N PHE A 38 -0.15 6.47 4.55
CA PHE A 38 0.39 5.11 4.53
C PHE A 38 0.69 4.56 5.93
N LEU A 39 1.29 5.39 6.80
CA LEU A 39 1.58 4.99 8.18
C LEU A 39 0.30 4.77 9.00
N GLU A 40 -0.74 5.57 8.79
CA GLU A 40 -2.07 5.36 9.41
C GLU A 40 -2.72 4.05 8.94
N GLN A 41 -2.52 3.63 7.69
CA GLN A 41 -2.94 2.29 7.24
C GLN A 41 -2.17 1.18 7.98
N CYS A 42 -0.86 1.31 8.11
CA CYS A 42 -0.01 0.35 8.84
C CYS A 42 -0.40 0.28 10.33
N LYS A 43 -0.69 1.45 10.94
CA LYS A 43 -1.15 1.56 12.32
C LYS A 43 -2.42 0.77 12.56
N LYS A 44 -3.43 0.90 11.69
CA LYS A 44 -4.69 0.15 11.79
C LYS A 44 -4.48 -1.36 11.78
N ILE A 45 -3.54 -1.86 10.97
CA ILE A 45 -3.20 -3.29 10.93
C ILE A 45 -2.58 -3.71 12.27
N LEU A 46 -1.62 -2.94 12.78
CA LEU A 46 -0.94 -3.25 14.04
C LEU A 46 -1.81 -3.07 15.29
N GLU A 47 -2.83 -2.22 15.27
CA GLU A 47 -3.78 -2.03 16.36
C GLU A 47 -4.64 -3.28 16.63
N ILE A 48 -4.81 -4.15 15.62
CA ILE A 48 -5.45 -5.46 15.78
C ILE A 48 -4.52 -6.44 16.56
N GLY A 49 -3.23 -6.13 16.64
CA GLY A 49 -2.22 -6.96 17.29
C GLY A 49 -1.88 -8.28 16.57
N PRO A 50 -1.78 -8.32 15.22
CA PRO A 50 -1.40 -9.54 14.53
C PRO A 50 0.05 -9.93 14.86
N GLY A 51 0.29 -11.23 15.08
CA GLY A 51 1.64 -11.78 15.16
C GLY A 51 2.34 -11.77 13.79
N GLU A 52 3.66 -11.89 13.80
CA GLU A 52 4.49 -11.90 12.58
C GLU A 52 4.08 -13.03 11.61
N ASP A 53 3.82 -14.23 12.13
CA ASP A 53 3.40 -15.38 11.31
C ASP A 53 2.04 -15.13 10.64
N HIS A 54 1.13 -14.45 11.34
CA HIS A 54 -0.15 -14.06 10.76
C HIS A 54 0.06 -13.07 9.61
N LEU A 55 0.93 -12.07 9.79
CA LEU A 55 1.25 -11.10 8.73
C LEU A 55 1.88 -11.79 7.51
N LYS A 56 2.80 -12.74 7.71
CA LYS A 56 3.41 -13.52 6.62
C LYS A 56 2.37 -14.37 5.88
N SER A 57 1.49 -15.05 6.61
CA SER A 57 0.41 -15.83 6.01
C SER A 57 -0.57 -14.95 5.25
N GLU A 58 -0.91 -13.78 5.80
CA GLU A 58 -1.79 -12.80 5.17
C GLU A 58 -1.18 -12.26 3.89
N LEU A 59 0.13 -11.93 3.92
CA LEU A 59 0.87 -11.48 2.75
C LEU A 59 0.78 -12.50 1.61
N ALA A 60 1.10 -13.76 1.89
CA ALA A 60 1.05 -14.84 0.90
C ALA A 60 -0.36 -15.00 0.30
N ARG A 61 -1.41 -14.89 1.13
CA ARG A 61 -2.80 -14.94 0.68
C ARG A 61 -3.15 -13.79 -0.26
N LEU A 62 -2.74 -12.56 0.07
CA LEU A 62 -3.02 -11.38 -0.74
C LEU A 62 -2.24 -11.38 -2.05
N GLU A 63 -0.98 -11.85 -2.03
CA GLU A 63 -0.16 -12.03 -3.23
C GLU A 63 -0.74 -13.09 -4.17
N ALA A 64 -1.18 -14.23 -3.65
CA ALA A 64 -1.87 -15.25 -4.44
C ALA A 64 -3.17 -14.72 -5.06
N ARG A 65 -3.93 -13.91 -4.31
CA ARG A 65 -5.13 -13.25 -4.83
C ARG A 65 -4.78 -12.25 -5.95
N GLN A 66 -3.71 -11.48 -5.80
CA GLN A 66 -3.24 -10.55 -6.82
C GLN A 66 -2.84 -11.31 -8.09
N ALA A 67 -2.09 -12.41 -7.96
CA ALA A 67 -1.69 -13.25 -9.08
C ALA A 67 -2.91 -13.80 -9.83
N LYS A 68 -3.90 -14.34 -9.10
CA LYS A 68 -5.13 -14.88 -9.71
C LYS A 68 -5.95 -13.83 -10.46
N ILE A 69 -6.03 -12.60 -9.95
CA ILE A 69 -6.71 -11.50 -10.65
C ILE A 69 -5.96 -11.16 -11.95
N MET A 70 -4.62 -11.12 -11.91
CA MET A 70 -3.81 -10.81 -13.09
C MET A 70 -3.84 -11.92 -14.13
N GLU A 71 -3.84 -13.18 -13.70
CA GLU A 71 -3.97 -14.36 -14.58
C GLU A 71 -5.25 -14.29 -15.41
N GLY A 72 -6.39 -13.98 -14.77
CA GLY A 72 -7.66 -13.82 -15.48
C GLY A 72 -7.67 -12.67 -16.51
N TYR A 73 -6.82 -11.65 -16.34
CA TYR A 73 -6.65 -10.61 -17.37
C TYR A 73 -5.81 -11.12 -18.55
N THR A 74 -4.72 -11.84 -18.28
CA THR A 74 -3.82 -12.38 -19.31
C THR A 74 -4.45 -13.50 -20.13
N GLU A 75 -5.39 -14.26 -19.56
CA GLU A 75 -6.20 -15.21 -20.33
C GLU A 75 -7.14 -14.51 -21.33
N TRP A 76 -7.55 -13.28 -21.03
CA TRP A 76 -8.48 -12.50 -21.84
C TRP A 76 -7.81 -11.60 -22.90
N VAL A 77 -6.51 -11.31 -22.73
CA VAL A 77 -5.74 -10.39 -23.58
C VAL A 77 -4.45 -11.06 -24.05
N THR A 78 -4.31 -11.27 -25.36
CA THR A 78 -3.05 -11.74 -25.96
C THR A 78 -1.92 -10.73 -25.75
N GLU A 79 -0.66 -11.19 -25.64
CA GLU A 79 0.51 -10.33 -25.38
C GLU A 79 0.61 -9.12 -26.32
N GLU A 80 0.30 -9.28 -27.61
CA GLU A 80 0.29 -8.20 -28.62
C GLU A 80 -0.76 -7.09 -28.38
N LYS A 81 -1.86 -7.38 -27.69
CA LYS A 81 -2.91 -6.39 -27.33
C LYS A 81 -2.62 -5.69 -26.01
N PHE A 82 -1.79 -6.30 -25.16
CA PHE A 82 -1.48 -5.82 -23.82
C PHE A 82 -0.82 -4.43 -23.82
N GLU A 83 0.17 -4.22 -24.69
CA GLU A 83 0.90 -2.94 -24.79
C GLU A 83 0.04 -1.81 -25.38
N LYS A 84 -0.86 -2.14 -26.32
CA LYS A 84 -1.73 -1.15 -26.99
C LYS A 84 -2.91 -0.70 -26.12
N GLU A 85 -3.23 -1.43 -25.05
CA GLU A 85 -4.46 -1.25 -24.26
C GLU A 85 -4.22 -1.02 -22.76
N SER A 86 -3.14 -0.32 -22.40
CA SER A 86 -2.80 0.01 -21.00
C SER A 86 -3.94 0.67 -20.19
N HIS A 87 -4.86 1.38 -20.85
CA HIS A 87 -6.06 1.95 -20.23
C HIS A 87 -7.09 0.88 -19.83
N LYS A 88 -7.21 -0.22 -20.59
CA LYS A 88 -8.08 -1.35 -20.24
C LYS A 88 -7.52 -2.16 -19.09
N LEU A 89 -6.20 -2.29 -18.99
CA LEU A 89 -5.57 -2.87 -17.79
C LEU A 89 -5.92 -2.03 -16.56
N LYS A 90 -5.76 -0.69 -16.61
CA LYS A 90 -6.14 0.18 -15.49
C LYS A 90 -7.64 0.08 -15.14
N ALA A 91 -8.51 -0.06 -16.14
CA ALA A 91 -9.94 -0.25 -15.90
C ALA A 91 -10.21 -1.60 -15.22
N PHE A 92 -9.58 -2.68 -15.71
CA PHE A 92 -9.63 -4.00 -15.12
C PHE A 92 -9.15 -4.00 -13.66
N GLU A 93 -7.97 -3.43 -13.40
CA GLU A 93 -7.43 -3.30 -12.05
C GLU A 93 -8.42 -2.61 -11.11
N LYS A 94 -9.06 -1.52 -11.56
CA LYS A 94 -10.08 -0.81 -10.77
C LYS A 94 -11.34 -1.66 -10.54
N MET A 95 -11.83 -2.37 -11.55
CA MET A 95 -13.00 -3.25 -11.42
C MET A 95 -12.78 -4.38 -10.40
N HIS A 96 -11.55 -4.84 -10.24
CA HIS A 96 -11.20 -5.92 -9.31
C HIS A 96 -10.58 -5.43 -7.99
N ASP A 97 -10.67 -4.12 -7.69
CA ASP A 97 -10.08 -3.49 -6.50
C ASP A 97 -8.56 -3.76 -6.33
N LEU A 98 -7.86 -4.04 -7.43
CA LEU A 98 -6.43 -4.37 -7.41
C LEU A 98 -5.56 -3.24 -6.84
N PRO A 99 -5.84 -1.94 -7.05
CA PRO A 99 -5.09 -0.86 -6.40
C PRO A 99 -5.12 -0.95 -4.88
N LYS A 100 -6.29 -1.18 -4.27
CA LYS A 100 -6.42 -1.34 -2.81
C LYS A 100 -5.70 -2.59 -2.33
N LEU A 101 -5.76 -3.68 -3.10
CA LEU A 101 -5.03 -4.91 -2.79
C LEU A 101 -3.52 -4.67 -2.77
N LYS A 102 -2.99 -3.97 -3.79
CA LYS A 102 -1.57 -3.59 -3.87
C LYS A 102 -1.14 -2.70 -2.71
N GLU A 103 -2.00 -1.74 -2.30
CA GLU A 103 -1.76 -0.92 -1.11
C GLU A 103 -1.66 -1.78 0.16
N HIS A 104 -2.56 -2.75 0.33
CA HIS A 104 -2.55 -3.65 1.49
C HIS A 104 -1.30 -4.55 1.51
N VAL A 105 -0.95 -5.16 0.38
CA VAL A 105 0.30 -5.93 0.23
C VAL A 105 1.51 -5.08 0.60
N ARG A 106 1.58 -3.84 0.10
CA ARG A 106 2.67 -2.92 0.42
C ARG A 106 2.74 -2.60 1.91
N ALA A 107 1.60 -2.38 2.57
CA ALA A 107 1.55 -2.11 4.01
C ALA A 107 2.06 -3.31 4.81
N ILE A 108 1.60 -4.53 4.50
CA ILE A 108 2.03 -5.74 5.20
C ILE A 108 3.52 -6.03 4.97
N ARG A 109 4.02 -5.89 3.74
CA ARG A 109 5.46 -6.03 3.46
C ARG A 109 6.29 -5.07 4.31
N PHE A 110 5.91 -3.79 4.32
CA PHE A 110 6.58 -2.78 5.14
C PHE A 110 6.55 -3.11 6.64
N LEU A 111 5.49 -3.76 7.14
CA LEU A 111 5.40 -4.16 8.53
C LEU A 111 6.29 -5.35 8.87
N ILE A 112 6.46 -6.30 7.93
CA ILE A 112 7.26 -7.52 8.12
C ILE A 112 8.76 -7.21 8.00
N ASP A 113 9.14 -6.41 7.00
CA ASP A 113 10.51 -5.92 6.77
C ASP A 113 11.10 -5.27 8.06
#